data_AF-A0A3B1BL14-F1
#
_entry.id   AF-A0A3B1BL14-F1
#
_cell.length_a   1.000
_cell.length_b   1.000
_cell.length_c   1.000
_cell.angle_alpha   90.00
_cell.angle_beta   90.00
_cell.angle_gamma   90.00
#
_symmetry.space_group_name_H-M   'P 1'
#
loop_
_entity.id
_entity.type
_entity.pdbx_description
1 polymer ?
#
loop_
_entity_poly.entity_id
_entity_poly.type
_entity_poly.pdbx_seq_one_letter_code
_entity_poly.pdbx_strand_id
1 'polypeptide(L)'
;SFASEGITHASVVTYSDFIFNPATPISSIWSVGGFSLDLNWMNVDYQGPSGFILSGTGMINSTSAGLDSAPGTWSFTANGDGSTFTWSSSSAVPEPAITLLLGAGLIGFGVARKMRKSA
;
A
#
# COMPACT_ATOMS: atom_id res chain seq x y z
N SER A 1 -20.85 2.51 -5.18
CA SER A 1 -19.56 2.31 -5.90
C SER A 1 -18.47 3.02 -5.12
N PHE A 2 -17.18 2.68 -5.28
CA PHE A 2 -16.12 3.40 -4.51
C PHE A 2 -16.18 4.93 -4.69
N ALA A 3 -16.51 5.40 -5.89
CA ALA A 3 -16.71 6.82 -6.17
C ALA A 3 -17.92 7.43 -5.42
N SER A 4 -19.01 6.68 -5.18
CA SER A 4 -20.14 7.18 -4.37
C SER A 4 -19.76 7.35 -2.90
N GLU A 5 -18.77 6.59 -2.42
CA GLU A 5 -18.23 6.69 -1.07
C GLU A 5 -17.13 7.75 -0.93
N GLY A 6 -16.97 8.61 -1.95
CA GLY A 6 -15.93 9.65 -1.98
C GLY A 6 -14.52 9.12 -2.19
N ILE A 7 -14.36 7.84 -2.57
CA ILE A 7 -13.04 7.25 -2.85
C ILE A 7 -12.67 7.50 -4.31
N THR A 8 -11.65 8.33 -4.49
CA THR A 8 -10.98 8.55 -5.79
C THR A 8 -9.54 8.03 -5.74
N HIS A 9 -8.84 8.11 -6.87
CA HIS A 9 -7.38 7.95 -6.85
C HIS A 9 -6.75 8.90 -5.82
N ALA A 10 -5.70 8.42 -5.15
CA ALA A 10 -4.97 9.13 -4.09
C ALA A 10 -5.79 9.49 -2.84
N SER A 11 -6.92 8.82 -2.59
CA SER A 11 -7.63 8.97 -1.31
C SER A 11 -6.74 8.58 -0.14
N VAL A 12 -6.76 9.40 0.92
CA VAL A 12 -5.98 9.17 2.13
C VAL A 12 -6.67 8.10 2.98
N VAL A 13 -5.93 7.06 3.33
CA VAL A 13 -6.35 6.04 4.30
C VAL A 13 -5.84 6.42 5.67
N THR A 14 -6.71 6.41 6.69
CA THR A 14 -6.30 6.60 8.08
C THR A 14 -6.21 5.24 8.75
N TYR A 15 -5.08 4.97 9.42
CA TYR A 15 -4.90 3.78 10.26
C TYR A 15 -5.00 4.15 11.74
N SER A 16 -5.69 3.31 12.50
CA SER A 16 -5.80 3.45 13.96
C SER A 16 -4.64 2.72 14.64
N ASP A 17 -4.20 3.25 15.77
CA ASP A 17 -3.29 2.54 16.66
C ASP A 17 -3.96 1.27 17.20
N PHE A 18 -3.18 0.21 17.42
CA PHE A 18 -3.70 -1.06 17.89
C PHE A 18 -2.72 -1.79 18.82
N ILE A 19 -3.28 -2.68 19.65
CA ILE A 19 -2.53 -3.58 20.52
C ILE A 19 -2.66 -4.99 19.95
N PHE A 20 -1.52 -5.62 19.64
CA PHE A 20 -1.49 -6.99 19.10
C PHE A 20 -1.22 -8.06 20.16
N ASN A 21 -0.78 -7.68 21.36
CA ASN A 21 -0.51 -8.61 22.46
C ASN A 21 -0.90 -8.01 23.83
N PRO A 22 -2.00 -8.46 24.45
CA PRO A 22 -2.95 -9.43 23.93
C PRO A 22 -3.74 -8.86 22.73
N ALA A 23 -4.02 -9.68 21.73
CA ALA A 23 -4.85 -9.28 20.61
C ALA A 23 -6.29 -9.05 21.09
N THR A 24 -6.84 -7.87 20.79
CA THR A 24 -8.24 -7.52 21.09
C THR A 24 -8.95 -7.08 19.81
N PRO A 25 -10.28 -7.21 19.71
CA PRO A 25 -11.02 -6.67 18.59
C PRO A 25 -10.81 -5.16 18.45
N ILE A 26 -10.63 -4.67 17.22
CA ILE A 26 -10.35 -3.28 16.91
C ILE A 26 -11.47 -2.75 16.02
N SER A 27 -12.19 -1.73 16.50
CA SER A 27 -13.12 -0.99 15.64
C SER A 27 -12.32 -0.07 14.70
N SER A 28 -12.55 -0.18 13.40
CA SER A 28 -11.96 0.66 12.36
C SER A 28 -10.42 0.68 12.39
N ILE A 29 -9.78 -0.47 12.13
CA ILE A 29 -8.30 -0.56 11.99
C ILE A 29 -7.78 0.36 10.87
N TRP A 30 -8.56 0.50 9.81
CA TRP A 30 -8.40 1.57 8.83
C TRP A 30 -9.76 2.11 8.39
N SER A 31 -9.75 3.34 7.89
CA SER A 31 -10.90 3.96 7.24
C SER A 31 -10.46 4.78 6.03
N VAL A 32 -11.31 4.83 5.01
CA VAL A 32 -11.14 5.65 3.81
C VAL A 32 -12.51 5.98 3.22
N GLY A 33 -12.76 7.27 2.99
CA GLY A 33 -14.09 7.74 2.56
C GLY A 33 -15.19 7.21 3.48
N GLY A 34 -16.22 6.61 2.89
CA GLY A 34 -17.33 5.99 3.61
C GLY A 34 -17.09 4.56 4.11
N PHE A 35 -15.90 3.96 3.91
CA PHE A 35 -15.58 2.58 4.31
C PHE A 35 -14.66 2.51 5.52
N SER A 36 -14.85 1.47 6.34
CA SER A 36 -13.95 1.09 7.43
C SER A 36 -13.82 -0.43 7.55
N LEU A 37 -12.75 -0.91 8.15
CA LEU A 37 -12.60 -2.32 8.54
C LEU A 37 -12.59 -2.46 10.06
N ASP A 38 -13.58 -3.17 10.60
CA ASP A 38 -13.56 -3.61 11.99
C ASP A 38 -12.85 -4.97 12.07
N LEU A 39 -11.77 -5.06 12.83
CA LEU A 39 -10.99 -6.27 12.98
C LEU A 39 -11.50 -7.09 14.17
N ASN A 40 -12.11 -8.23 13.90
CA ASN A 40 -12.68 -9.11 14.93
C ASN A 40 -11.61 -10.01 15.56
N TRP A 41 -10.63 -10.44 14.75
CA TRP A 41 -9.59 -11.36 15.17
C TRP A 41 -8.26 -11.00 14.52
N MET A 42 -7.18 -11.23 15.26
CA MET A 42 -5.81 -10.98 14.84
C MET A 42 -4.87 -12.04 15.42
N ASN A 43 -3.84 -12.40 14.66
CA ASN A 43 -2.80 -13.33 15.05
C ASN A 43 -1.41 -12.77 14.74
N VAL A 44 -0.46 -13.08 15.62
CA VAL A 44 0.97 -12.87 15.36
C VAL A 44 1.47 -14.08 14.58
N ASP A 45 1.66 -13.92 13.28
CA ASP A 45 2.16 -14.99 12.42
C ASP A 45 3.68 -15.13 12.53
N TYR A 46 4.39 -14.01 12.68
CA TYR A 46 5.83 -13.98 12.86
C TYR A 46 6.26 -12.77 13.68
N GLN A 47 7.17 -12.98 14.63
CA GLN A 47 7.83 -11.91 15.38
C GLN A 47 9.30 -12.27 15.56
N GLY A 48 10.18 -11.47 14.96
CA GLY A 48 11.62 -11.68 15.05
C GLY A 48 12.43 -10.41 14.79
N PRO A 49 13.76 -10.50 14.87
CA PRO A 49 14.64 -9.33 14.71
C PRO A 49 14.57 -8.68 13.32
N SER A 50 14.23 -9.47 12.28
CA SER A 50 14.23 -9.02 10.89
C SER A 50 12.83 -8.71 10.35
N GLY A 51 11.79 -8.82 11.17
CA GLY A 51 10.44 -8.50 10.72
C GLY A 51 9.34 -8.91 11.67
N PHE A 52 8.14 -8.49 11.31
CA PHE A 52 6.93 -8.69 12.08
C PHE A 52 5.75 -8.83 11.13
N ILE A 53 5.00 -9.93 11.26
CA ILE A 53 3.88 -10.27 10.39
C ILE A 53 2.66 -10.54 11.25
N LEU A 54 1.57 -9.86 10.90
CA LEU A 54 0.26 -10.06 11.49
C LEU A 54 -0.75 -10.40 10.39
N SER A 55 -1.71 -11.25 10.75
CA SER A 55 -2.91 -11.48 9.98
C SER A 55 -4.14 -11.25 10.83
N GLY A 56 -5.25 -10.91 10.19
CA GLY A 56 -6.51 -10.73 10.87
C GLY A 56 -7.68 -10.85 9.93
N THR A 57 -8.86 -10.96 10.53
CA THR A 57 -10.13 -11.02 9.82
C THR A 57 -11.13 -10.10 10.49
N GLY A 58 -12.05 -9.60 9.69
CA GLY A 58 -12.96 -8.55 10.12
C GLY A 58 -14.12 -8.33 9.18
N MET A 59 -14.87 -7.27 9.45
CA MET A 59 -15.99 -6.82 8.62
C MET A 59 -15.67 -5.44 8.03
N ILE A 60 -15.70 -5.34 6.71
CA ILE A 60 -15.68 -4.08 5.99
C ILE A 60 -17.09 -3.51 6.03
N ASN A 61 -17.23 -2.32 6.59
CA ASN A 61 -18.49 -1.60 6.74
C ASN A 61 -18.51 -0.39 5.83
N SER A 62 -19.72 0.02 5.42
CA SER A 62 -19.96 1.26 4.69
C SER A 62 -20.94 2.14 5.44
N THR A 63 -20.72 3.45 5.37
CA THR A 63 -21.66 4.46 5.88
C THR A 63 -22.83 4.72 4.93
N SER A 64 -22.74 4.27 3.67
CA SER A 64 -23.82 4.44 2.69
C SER A 64 -24.93 3.41 2.85
N ALA A 65 -26.16 3.89 2.76
CA ALA A 65 -27.35 3.04 2.80
C ALA A 65 -27.38 2.08 1.59
N GLY A 66 -27.61 0.79 1.86
CA GLY A 66 -27.77 -0.25 0.84
C GLY A 66 -26.50 -1.03 0.50
N LEU A 67 -25.39 -0.80 1.22
CA LEU A 67 -24.22 -1.68 1.17
C LEU A 67 -24.16 -2.51 2.46
N ASP A 68 -24.20 -3.83 2.31
CA ASP A 68 -24.07 -4.76 3.43
C ASP A 68 -22.61 -4.90 3.85
N SER A 69 -22.39 -5.11 5.16
CA SER A 69 -21.07 -5.43 5.69
C SER A 69 -20.54 -6.71 5.06
N ALA A 70 -19.29 -6.67 4.60
CA ALA A 70 -18.65 -7.79 3.93
C ALA A 70 -17.45 -8.31 4.73
N PRO A 71 -17.18 -9.63 4.74
CA PRO A 71 -15.99 -10.15 5.39
C PRO A 71 -14.73 -9.66 4.67
N GLY A 72 -13.76 -9.20 5.46
CA GLY A 72 -12.45 -8.73 5.01
C GLY A 72 -11.31 -9.48 5.67
N THR A 73 -10.21 -9.61 4.95
CA THR A 73 -8.93 -10.06 5.49
C THR A 73 -8.00 -8.85 5.66
N TRP A 74 -7.15 -8.92 6.66
CA TRP A 74 -6.15 -7.92 6.97
C TRP A 74 -4.79 -8.60 7.11
N SER A 75 -3.76 -7.98 6.55
CA SER A 75 -2.39 -8.45 6.68
C SER A 75 -1.48 -7.24 6.85
N PHE A 76 -0.55 -7.35 7.79
CA PHE A 76 0.43 -6.33 8.07
C PHE A 76 1.81 -6.96 8.11
N THR A 77 2.76 -6.32 7.43
CA THR A 77 4.15 -6.76 7.37
C THR A 77 5.04 -5.56 7.65
N ALA A 78 5.89 -5.66 8.67
CA ALA A 78 6.99 -4.75 8.92
C ALA A 78 8.33 -5.47 8.67
N ASN A 79 9.20 -4.86 7.86
CA ASN A 79 10.47 -5.45 7.41
C ASN A 79 11.71 -4.71 7.96
N GLY A 80 11.52 -3.82 8.93
CA GLY A 80 12.58 -3.02 9.51
C GLY A 80 12.21 -2.50 10.89
N ASP A 81 13.22 -2.19 11.69
CA ASP A 81 13.11 -1.59 13.02
C ASP A 81 13.49 -0.09 12.98
N GLY A 82 12.94 0.69 13.93
CA GLY A 82 13.26 2.11 14.07
C GLY A 82 12.52 3.03 13.09
N SER A 83 13.24 3.99 12.48
CA SER A 83 12.66 5.11 11.71
C SER A 83 12.59 4.86 10.20
N THR A 84 12.78 3.62 9.75
CA THR A 84 12.78 3.27 8.31
C THR A 84 11.39 2.85 7.85
N PHE A 85 10.73 3.76 7.13
CA PHE A 85 9.46 3.44 6.46
C PHE A 85 9.74 2.71 5.14
N THR A 86 9.20 1.50 4.98
CA THR A 86 9.30 0.72 3.73
C THR A 86 7.91 0.48 3.16
N TRP A 87 7.71 0.86 1.90
CA TRP A 87 6.53 0.51 1.11
C TRP A 87 6.94 -0.47 0.02
N SER A 88 6.23 -1.60 -0.07
CA SER A 88 6.41 -2.58 -1.14
C SER A 88 5.09 -2.81 -1.87
N SER A 89 5.14 -3.00 -3.19
CA SER A 89 3.99 -3.36 -4.01
C SER A 89 4.35 -4.56 -4.88
N SER A 90 3.42 -5.50 -5.02
CA SER A 90 3.52 -6.65 -5.92
C SER A 90 2.96 -6.36 -7.32
N SER A 91 2.32 -5.21 -7.52
CA SER A 91 1.81 -4.81 -8.84
C SER A 91 2.95 -4.29 -9.71
N ALA A 92 3.08 -4.82 -10.93
CA ALA A 92 3.96 -4.24 -11.94
C ALA A 92 3.53 -2.79 -12.21
N VAL A 93 4.36 -1.83 -11.77
CA VAL A 93 4.21 -0.43 -12.16
C VAL A 93 4.76 -0.28 -13.57
N PRO A 94 4.02 0.37 -14.49
CA PRO A 94 4.56 0.68 -15.82
C PRO A 94 5.94 1.33 -15.67
N GLU A 95 6.92 0.85 -16.43
CA GLU A 95 8.29 1.33 -16.37
C GLU A 95 8.29 2.86 -16.42
N PRO A 96 8.90 3.54 -15.42
CA PRO A 96 8.78 4.98 -15.36
C PRO A 96 9.43 5.60 -16.60
N ALA A 97 8.79 6.59 -17.23
CA ALA A 97 9.25 7.23 -18.47
C ALA A 97 10.71 7.73 -18.43
N ILE A 98 11.29 7.86 -17.24
CA ILE A 98 12.71 8.14 -17.01
C ILE A 98 13.65 7.08 -17.61
N THR A 99 13.27 5.80 -17.68
CA THR A 99 14.12 4.75 -18.28
C THR A 99 14.17 4.90 -19.79
N LEU A 100 13.03 5.18 -20.42
CA LEU A 100 12.96 5.54 -21.84
C LEU A 100 13.75 6.81 -22.12
N LEU A 101 13.62 7.84 -21.29
CA LEU A 101 14.30 9.12 -21.47
C LEU A 101 15.82 9.01 -21.28
N LEU A 102 16.26 8.18 -20.32
CA LEU A 102 17.66 7.83 -20.13
C LEU A 102 18.20 7.07 -21.34
N GLY A 103 17.47 6.08 -21.83
CA GLY A 103 17.84 5.31 -23.03
C GLY A 103 17.94 6.18 -24.28
N ALA A 104 16.91 6.99 -24.54
CA ALA A 104 16.89 7.94 -25.65
C ALA A 104 17.99 9.00 -25.53
N GLY A 105 18.25 9.50 -24.32
CA GLY A 105 19.31 10.45 -24.03
C GLY A 105 20.71 9.87 -24.30
N LEU A 106 20.97 8.63 -23.89
CA LEU A 106 22.25 7.94 -24.15
C LEU A 106 22.47 7.67 -25.63
N ILE A 107 21.43 7.25 -26.35
CA ILE A 107 21.47 7.07 -27.80
C ILE A 107 21.77 8.40 -28.49
N GLY A 108 21.02 9.46 -28.13
CA GLY A 108 21.21 10.81 -28.66
C GLY A 108 22.62 11.34 -28.40
N PHE A 109 23.16 11.16 -27.20
CA PHE A 109 24.51 11.56 -26.84
C PHE A 109 25.58 10.80 -27.64
N GLY A 110 25.40 9.49 -27.83
CA GLY A 110 26.29 8.66 -28.66
C GLY A 110 26.33 9.10 -30.12
N VAL A 111 25.16 9.40 -30.70
CA VAL A 111 25.04 9.90 -32.08
C VAL A 111 25.69 11.28 -32.22
N ALA A 112 25.41 12.21 -31.30
CA ALA A 112 25.98 13.55 -31.32
C ALA A 112 27.51 13.54 -31.23
N ARG A 113 28.09 12.66 -30.40
CA ARG A 113 29.54 12.48 -30.28
C ARG A 113 30.17 11.98 -31.58
N LYS A 114 29.52 11.03 -32.27
CA LYS A 114 30.02 10.48 -33.54
C LYS A 114 30.04 11.55 -34.64
N MET A 115 28.98 12.35 -34.75
CA MET A 115 28.90 13.43 -35.75
C MET A 115 29.98 14.50 -35.54
N ARG A 116 30.29 14.85 -34.28
CA ARG A 116 31.39 15.78 -33.95
C ARG A 116 32.80 15.28 -34.29
N LYS A 117 32.99 13.97 -34.45
CA LYS A 117 34.30 13.37 -34.77
C LYS A 117 34.49 13.19 -36.29
N SER A 118 33.42 13.35 -37.06
CA SER A 118 33.41 13.24 -38.53
C SER A 118 33.31 14.60 -39.23
N ALA A 119 33.30 15.70 -38.48
CA ALA A 119 33.45 17.08 -38.94
C ALA A 119 34.82 17.60 -38.47
#